data_AF-A0AAP8MHV3-F1
#
_entry.id   AF-A0AAP8MHV3-F1
#
_cell.length_a   1.000
_cell.length_b   1.000
_cell.length_c   1.000
_cell.angle_alpha   90.00
_cell.angle_beta   90.00
_cell.angle_gamma   90.00
#
_symmetry.space_group_name_H-M   'P 1'
#
loop_
_entity.id
_entity.type
_entity.pdbx_description
1 polymer ?
#
loop_
_entity_poly.entity_id
_entity_poly.type
_entity_poly.pdbx_seq_one_letter_code
_entity_poly.pdbx_strand_id
1 'polypeptide(L)' 'MTLALLPLASLSFAQDLGKLVEAVDKEKAVDSVDTDKMTDAVSGDNIDYKKAYDAVDMEKAADSVDVDKVKEAISSPSE' A
#
# COMPACT_ATOMS: atom_id res chain seq x y z
N MET A 1 34.22 -20.14 23.68
CA MET A 1 33.32 -19.95 22.53
C MET A 1 31.94 -19.64 23.06
N THR A 2 31.73 -18.40 23.46
CA THR A 2 30.45 -17.91 23.99
C THR A 2 29.61 -17.55 22.78
N LEU A 3 28.74 -18.48 22.37
CA LEU A 3 27.83 -18.29 21.26
C LEU A 3 26.78 -17.25 21.67
N ALA A 4 26.85 -16.08 21.04
CA ALA A 4 25.89 -15.00 21.21
C ALA A 4 24.50 -15.48 20.73
N LEU A 5 23.53 -15.51 21.63
CA LEU A 5 22.13 -15.73 21.31
C LEU A 5 21.53 -14.39 20.85
N LEU A 6 21.47 -14.20 19.53
CA LEU A 6 20.79 -13.06 18.89
C LEU A 6 19.26 -13.22 19.02
N PRO A 7 18.50 -12.17 19.37
CA PRO A 7 17.05 -12.25 19.41
C PRO A 7 16.50 -12.13 17.97
N LEU A 8 16.11 -13.26 17.37
CA LEU A 8 15.42 -13.34 16.07
C LEU A 8 13.92 -12.95 16.13
N ALA A 9 13.45 -12.42 17.26
CA ALA A 9 12.02 -12.23 17.53
C ALA A 9 11.36 -11.03 16.81
N SER A 10 12.09 -10.25 16.01
CA SER A 10 11.56 -9.02 15.38
C SER A 10 11.24 -9.14 13.88
N LEU A 11 11.27 -10.34 13.29
CA LEU A 11 11.06 -10.54 11.84
C LEU A 11 9.58 -10.76 11.42
N SER A 12 8.70 -11.09 12.35
CA SER A 12 7.31 -11.48 12.04
C SER A 12 6.48 -10.31 11.45
N PHE A 13 6.64 -9.09 11.97
CA PHE A 13 5.87 -7.92 11.50
C PHE A 13 6.27 -7.44 10.10
N ALA A 14 7.47 -7.78 9.61
CA ALA A 14 7.93 -7.37 8.29
C ALA A 14 7.38 -8.25 7.16
N GLN A 15 7.12 -9.54 7.44
CA GLN A 15 6.58 -10.46 6.43
C GLN A 15 5.11 -10.16 6.11
N ASP A 16 4.32 -9.78 7.13
CA ASP A 16 2.90 -9.49 6.98
C ASP A 16 2.67 -8.23 6.09
N LEU A 17 3.43 -7.16 6.36
CA LEU A 17 3.42 -5.96 5.52
C LEU A 17 4.01 -6.20 4.12
N GLY A 18 5.02 -7.07 4.00
CA GLY A 18 5.59 -7.45 2.71
C GLY A 18 4.56 -8.13 1.80
N LYS A 19 3.79 -9.09 2.34
CA LYS A 19 2.71 -9.77 1.63
C LYS A 19 1.55 -8.83 1.28
N LEU A 20 1.24 -7.87 2.16
CA LEU A 20 0.21 -6.87 1.90
C LEU A 20 0.60 -5.94 0.74
N VAL A 21 1.89 -5.55 0.65
CA VAL A 21 2.41 -4.76 -0.48
C VAL A 21 2.45 -5.57 -1.78
N GLU A 22 2.67 -6.89 -1.72
CA GLU A 22 2.54 -7.80 -2.87
C GLU A 22 1.09 -7.97 -3.37
N ALA A 23 0.12 -7.79 -2.48
CA ALA A 23 -1.30 -7.82 -2.82
C ALA A 23 -1.76 -6.55 -3.57
N VAL A 24 -0.94 -5.49 -3.57
CA VAL A 24 -1.22 -4.25 -4.30
C VAL A 24 -0.42 -4.21 -5.60
N ASP A 25 -1.13 -4.17 -6.71
CA ASP A 25 -0.57 -3.87 -8.02
C ASP A 25 -0.24 -2.37 -8.09
N LYS A 26 1.04 -2.04 -7.88
CA LYS A 26 1.50 -0.64 -7.85
C LYS A 26 1.33 0.07 -9.19
N GLU A 27 1.39 -0.65 -10.30
CA GLU A 27 1.27 -0.06 -11.63
C GLU A 27 -0.18 0.39 -11.85
N LYS A 28 -1.13 -0.51 -11.56
CA LYS A 28 -2.57 -0.16 -11.57
C LYS A 28 -2.95 0.89 -10.54
N ALA A 29 -2.34 0.85 -9.35
CA ALA A 29 -2.59 1.83 -8.31
C ALA A 29 -2.14 3.24 -8.74
N VAL A 30 -0.99 3.36 -9.42
CA VAL A 30 -0.56 4.65 -9.97
C VAL A 30 -1.46 5.07 -11.15
N ASP A 31 -1.85 4.15 -12.02
CA ASP A 31 -2.78 4.41 -13.14
C ASP A 31 -4.19 4.84 -12.69
N SER A 32 -4.55 4.55 -11.44
CA SER A 32 -5.80 5.04 -10.83
C SER A 32 -5.75 6.52 -10.44
N VAL A 33 -4.58 7.15 -10.49
CA VAL A 33 -4.40 8.56 -10.12
C VAL A 33 -4.19 9.41 -11.38
N ASP A 34 -5.13 10.32 -11.62
CA ASP A 34 -4.98 11.39 -12.60
C ASP A 34 -3.95 12.40 -12.09
N THR A 35 -2.72 12.27 -12.59
CA THR A 35 -1.58 13.04 -12.09
C THR A 35 -1.71 14.53 -12.41
N ASP A 36 -2.36 14.88 -13.50
CA ASP A 36 -2.60 16.28 -13.87
C ASP A 36 -3.58 16.93 -12.89
N LYS A 37 -4.71 16.27 -12.61
CA LYS A 37 -5.68 16.75 -11.61
C LYS A 37 -5.10 16.78 -10.20
N MET A 38 -4.32 15.77 -9.82
CA MET A 38 -3.65 15.72 -8.51
C MET A 38 -2.64 16.86 -8.38
N THR A 39 -1.88 17.13 -9.45
CA THR A 39 -0.95 18.27 -9.51
C THR A 39 -1.69 19.59 -9.35
N ASP A 40 -2.79 19.79 -10.08
CA ASP A 40 -3.64 20.98 -9.94
C ASP A 40 -4.23 21.13 -8.52
N ALA A 41 -4.55 20.01 -7.86
CA ALA A 41 -5.08 20.00 -6.50
C ALA A 41 -4.05 20.42 -5.44
N VAL A 42 -2.76 20.16 -5.68
CA VAL A 42 -1.67 20.46 -4.73
C VAL A 42 -0.82 21.67 -5.11
N SER A 43 -0.98 22.22 -6.32
CA SER A 43 -0.16 23.34 -6.82
C SER A 43 -0.56 24.72 -6.25
N GLY A 44 -1.69 24.82 -5.56
CA GLY A 44 -2.10 26.05 -4.87
C GLY A 44 -1.44 26.21 -3.49
N ASP A 45 -1.62 27.39 -2.89
CA ASP A 45 -1.18 27.65 -1.49
C ASP A 45 -1.89 26.74 -0.47
N ASN A 46 -3.02 26.13 -0.85
CA ASN A 46 -3.77 25.17 -0.05
C ASN A 46 -4.11 23.94 -0.90
N ILE A 47 -4.13 22.77 -0.25
CA ILE A 47 -4.52 21.51 -0.89
C ILE A 47 -6.04 21.50 -1.10
N ASP A 48 -6.47 21.37 -2.35
CA ASP A 48 -7.87 21.15 -2.68
C ASP A 48 -8.19 19.66 -2.59
N TYR A 49 -8.56 19.22 -1.37
CA TYR A 49 -8.89 17.83 -1.08
C TYR A 49 -10.02 17.27 -1.96
N LYS A 50 -10.95 18.12 -2.41
CA LYS A 50 -12.05 17.68 -3.27
C LYS A 50 -11.51 17.30 -4.64
N LYS A 51 -10.69 18.17 -5.24
CA LYS A 51 -10.01 17.84 -6.50
C LYS A 51 -9.05 16.67 -6.37
N ALA A 52 -8.31 16.57 -5.25
CA ALA A 52 -7.42 15.44 -5.00
C ALA A 52 -8.21 14.12 -4.92
N TYR A 53 -9.40 14.13 -4.34
CA TYR A 53 -10.29 12.97 -4.31
C TYR A 53 -10.86 12.64 -5.71
N ASP A 54 -11.27 13.66 -6.46
CA ASP A 54 -11.75 13.51 -7.85
C ASP A 54 -10.62 13.08 -8.81
N ALA A 55 -9.35 13.26 -8.44
CA ALA A 55 -8.20 12.79 -9.17
C ALA A 55 -7.94 11.28 -8.98
N VAL A 56 -8.57 10.64 -8.00
CA VAL A 56 -8.43 9.21 -7.73
C VAL A 56 -9.66 8.47 -8.27
N ASP A 57 -9.42 7.59 -9.23
CA ASP A 57 -10.42 6.64 -9.71
C ASP A 57 -10.54 5.49 -8.72
N MET A 58 -11.59 5.54 -7.89
CA MET A 58 -11.84 4.55 -6.84
C MET A 58 -12.09 3.13 -7.37
N GLU A 59 -12.64 3.01 -8.57
CA GLU A 59 -12.94 1.71 -9.19
C GLU A 59 -11.63 1.05 -9.64
N LYS A 60 -10.77 1.80 -10.34
CA LYS A 60 -9.42 1.32 -10.71
C LYS A 60 -8.52 1.10 -9.50
N ALA A 61 -8.62 1.95 -8.48
CA ALA A 61 -7.86 1.78 -7.24
C ALA A 61 -8.27 0.50 -6.52
N ALA A 62 -9.56 0.16 -6.49
CA ALA A 62 -10.03 -1.10 -5.94
C ALA A 62 -9.53 -2.32 -6.75
N ASP A 63 -9.52 -2.22 -8.08
CA ASP A 63 -9.00 -3.25 -8.98
C ASP A 63 -7.47 -3.46 -8.86
N SER A 64 -6.76 -2.49 -8.30
CA SER A 64 -5.33 -2.62 -7.99
C SER A 64 -5.06 -3.49 -6.76
N VAL A 65 -6.10 -3.85 -5.99
CA VAL A 65 -5.97 -4.64 -4.76
C VAL A 65 -6.46 -6.06 -4.98
N ASP A 66 -5.56 -7.03 -4.81
CA ASP A 66 -5.89 -8.44 -4.78
C ASP A 66 -6.45 -8.83 -3.41
N VAL A 67 -7.78 -8.82 -3.31
CA VAL A 67 -8.50 -9.09 -2.05
C VAL A 67 -8.20 -10.49 -1.51
N ASP A 68 -7.92 -11.47 -2.36
CA ASP A 68 -7.63 -12.83 -1.91
C ASP A 68 -6.22 -12.90 -1.30
N LYS A 69 -5.23 -12.25 -1.92
CA LYS A 69 -3.90 -12.10 -1.29
C LYS A 69 -3.93 -11.26 -0.03
N VAL A 70 -4.74 -10.20 0.03
CA VAL A 70 -4.94 -9.41 1.26
C VAL A 70 -5.49 -10.31 2.36
N LYS A 71 -6.50 -11.13 2.07
CA LYS A 71 -7.06 -12.10 3.02
C LYS A 71 -6.01 -13.11 3.48
N GLU A 72 -5.20 -13.63 2.58
CA GLU A 72 -4.11 -14.54 2.93
C GLU A 72 -3.05 -13.87 3.81
N ALA A 73 -2.70 -12.61 3.53
CA ALA A 73 -1.76 -11.83 4.34
C ALA A 73 -2.30 -11.65 5.77
N ILE A 74 -3.52 -11.13 5.92
CA ILE A 74 -4.10 -10.86 7.25
C ILE A 74 -4.54 -12.12 8.02
N SER A 75 -4.80 -13.23 7.32
CA SER A 75 -5.24 -14.50 7.93
C SER A 75 -4.08 -15.45 8.21
N SER A 76 -2.88 -15.18 7.68
CA SER A 76 -1.67 -15.94 7.97
C SER A 76 -0.83 -15.16 8.98
N PRO A 77 -1.13 -15.26 10.30
CA PRO A 77 -0.18 -14.77 11.30
C PRO A 77 1.14 -15.49 11.05
N SER A 78 2.22 -14.72 11.06
CA SER A 78 3.59 -15.17 10.81
C SER A 78 3.87 -16.52 11.49
N GLU A 79 4.04 -17.59 10.71
CA GLU A 79 4.65 -18.85 11.18
C GLU A 79 6.17 -18.70 11.31
#